data_AF-A0A241VW14-F1
#
_entry.id   AF-A0A241VW14-F1
#
_cell.length_a   1.000
_cell.length_b   1.000
_cell.length_c   1.000
_cell.angle_alpha   90.00
_cell.angle_beta   90.00
_cell.angle_gamma   90.00
#
_symmetry.space_group_name_H-M   'P 1'
#
loop_
_entity.id
_entity.type
_entity.pdbx_description
1 polymer ?
#
loop_
_entity_poly.entity_id
_entity_poly.type
_entity_poly.pdbx_seq_one_letter_code
_entity_poly.pdbx_strand_id
1 'polypeptide(L)'
;MTQFHMQNNNQKFQEFIQHYMHVQDVLIIAGGPSQLSFDLTTIHPSKKLLIICCNQSFLQLPQAQIAHHSDYAWWLQYQATLKASFQGDIISGCGLGHNRPYPEHEVLSLKTVRIDTQAELFHSLHYVYGNNCGLQAFSLAHLFQPQRIWLMGYDFQAQQGQTHAYQHQQPQELAHFEKFWGLFLKDFQHFEHLRQRVWHSVHPKHQLPQVFNLNPDSALKLYPSPLELPHWLSLHAT
;
A
#
# COMPACT_ATOMS: atom_id res chain seq x y z
N MET A 1 6.03 -7.53 39.27
CA MET A 1 6.10 -8.19 37.95
C MET A 1 4.81 -7.89 37.22
N THR A 2 4.80 -6.84 36.42
CA THR A 2 3.63 -6.39 35.66
C THR A 2 3.43 -7.34 34.49
N GLN A 3 2.35 -8.11 34.51
CA GLN A 3 1.84 -8.82 33.34
C GLN A 3 1.42 -7.75 32.32
N PHE A 4 2.33 -7.35 31.44
CA PHE A 4 1.97 -6.62 30.23
C PHE A 4 1.10 -7.57 29.40
N HIS A 5 -0.18 -7.24 29.26
CA HIS A 5 -1.05 -7.90 28.30
C HIS A 5 -0.44 -7.75 26.90
N MET A 6 0.13 -8.83 26.37
CA MET A 6 0.45 -8.92 24.96
C MET A 6 -0.87 -8.90 24.20
N GLN A 7 -1.29 -7.71 23.78
CA GLN A 7 -2.42 -7.55 22.88
C GLN A 7 -2.11 -8.32 21.60
N ASN A 8 -3.02 -9.21 21.18
CA ASN A 8 -2.88 -9.94 19.92
C ASN A 8 -2.82 -8.92 18.76
N ASN A 9 -1.87 -9.06 17.83
CA ASN A 9 -1.75 -8.17 16.65
C ASN A 9 -3.07 -8.05 15.87
N ASN A 10 -3.90 -9.10 15.87
CA ASN A 10 -5.23 -9.06 15.26
C ASN A 10 -6.18 -8.07 15.98
N GLN A 11 -6.15 -8.03 17.31
CA GLN A 11 -6.96 -7.09 18.09
C GLN A 11 -6.45 -5.66 17.89
N LYS A 12 -5.13 -5.46 17.96
CA LYS A 12 -4.52 -4.15 17.66
C LYS A 12 -4.92 -3.65 16.27
N PHE A 13 -4.91 -4.53 15.28
CA PHE A 13 -5.31 -4.17 13.92
C PHE A 13 -6.81 -3.86 13.80
N GLN A 14 -7.67 -4.61 14.47
CA GLN A 14 -9.10 -4.30 14.55
C GLN A 14 -9.35 -2.91 15.16
N GLU A 15 -8.71 -2.60 16.29
CA GLU A 15 -8.80 -1.29 16.94
C GLU A 15 -8.28 -0.17 16.02
N PHE A 16 -7.16 -0.42 15.32
CA PHE A 16 -6.60 0.50 14.34
C PHE A 16 -7.56 0.77 13.17
N ILE A 17 -8.19 -0.29 12.62
CA ILE A 17 -9.20 -0.17 11.57
C ILE A 17 -10.39 0.66 12.05
N GLN A 18 -10.87 0.44 13.28
CA GLN A 18 -11.95 1.26 13.85
C GLN A 18 -11.55 2.72 14.04
N HIS A 19 -10.31 2.99 14.46
CA HIS A 19 -9.80 4.35 14.62
C HIS A 19 -9.82 5.15 13.31
N TYR A 20 -9.52 4.50 12.19
CA TYR A 20 -9.44 5.10 10.86
C TYR A 20 -10.63 4.74 9.96
N MET A 21 -11.71 4.19 10.52
CA MET A 21 -12.91 3.87 9.76
C MET A 21 -13.52 5.14 9.17
N HIS A 22 -13.80 5.12 7.87
CA HIS A 22 -14.28 6.27 7.10
C HIS A 22 -13.32 7.47 7.08
N VAL A 23 -12.02 7.22 7.19
CA VAL A 23 -10.99 8.26 6.99
C VAL A 23 -11.21 8.97 5.66
N GLN A 24 -10.96 10.27 5.61
CA GLN A 24 -11.21 11.05 4.40
C GLN A 24 -10.29 10.58 3.26
N ASP A 25 -8.99 10.54 3.54
CA ASP A 25 -7.95 10.25 2.57
C ASP A 25 -7.08 9.07 3.04
N VAL A 26 -6.81 8.15 2.12
CA VAL A 26 -5.69 7.20 2.24
C VAL A 26 -4.65 7.55 1.19
N LEU A 27 -3.42 7.85 1.61
CA LEU A 27 -2.27 7.96 0.72
C LEU A 27 -1.49 6.65 0.74
N ILE A 28 -1.17 6.13 -0.45
CA ILE A 28 -0.31 4.96 -0.61
C ILE A 28 0.94 5.36 -1.35
N ILE A 29 2.09 5.18 -0.71
CA ILE A 29 3.40 5.48 -1.26
C ILE A 29 4.05 4.17 -1.72
N ALA A 30 4.00 3.91 -3.02
CA ALA A 30 4.66 2.78 -3.67
C ALA A 30 6.14 3.09 -3.97
N GLY A 31 6.81 2.17 -4.65
CA GLY A 31 8.26 2.26 -4.88
C GLY A 31 8.67 3.15 -6.05
N GLY A 32 7.77 3.52 -6.97
CA GLY A 32 8.13 4.17 -8.22
C GLY A 32 8.80 5.54 -8.07
N PRO A 33 9.67 5.93 -9.03
CA PRO A 33 10.43 7.19 -9.02
C PRO A 33 9.57 8.47 -8.99
N SER A 34 8.31 8.45 -9.44
CA SER A 34 7.49 9.67 -9.47
C SER A 34 7.23 10.27 -8.08
N GLN A 35 7.41 9.49 -7.00
CA GLN A 35 7.28 10.01 -5.64
C GLN A 35 8.32 11.10 -5.34
N LEU A 36 9.46 11.10 -6.04
CA LEU A 36 10.54 12.09 -5.88
C LEU A 36 10.15 13.49 -6.37
N SER A 37 9.02 13.65 -7.03
CA SER A 37 8.50 14.96 -7.46
C SER A 37 7.72 15.69 -6.35
N PHE A 38 7.40 15.00 -5.25
CA PHE A 38 6.56 15.52 -4.18
C PHE A 38 7.37 15.88 -2.93
N ASP A 39 7.02 17.00 -2.30
CA ASP A 39 7.59 17.37 -1.01
C ASP A 39 6.90 16.62 0.13
N LEU A 40 7.49 15.48 0.49
CA LEU A 40 6.98 14.61 1.55
C LEU A 40 7.06 15.24 2.95
N THR A 41 7.80 16.34 3.14
CA THR A 41 7.91 17.01 4.45
C THR A 41 6.60 17.69 4.86
N THR A 42 5.73 17.98 3.89
CA THR A 42 4.39 18.55 4.12
C THR A 42 3.35 17.52 4.56
N ILE A 43 3.67 16.22 4.43
CA ILE A 43 2.73 15.14 4.69
C ILE A 43 2.84 14.69 6.15
N HIS A 44 1.75 14.90 6.88
CA HIS A 44 1.64 14.47 8.28
C HIS A 44 0.44 13.54 8.49
N PRO A 45 0.65 12.36 9.12
CA PRO A 45 -0.41 11.52 9.64
C PRO A 45 -1.45 12.32 10.42
N SER A 46 -2.74 12.09 10.15
CA SER A 46 -3.81 12.74 10.89
C SER A 46 -5.05 11.87 10.94
N LYS A 47 -6.07 12.26 11.73
CA LYS A 47 -7.37 11.57 11.71
C LYS A 47 -8.09 11.63 10.35
N LYS A 48 -7.66 12.51 9.44
CA LYS A 48 -8.23 12.66 8.09
C LYS A 48 -7.36 12.02 7.01
N LEU A 49 -6.11 11.68 7.32
CA LEU A 49 -5.14 11.13 6.37
C LEU A 49 -4.43 9.92 6.97
N LEU A 50 -4.74 8.74 6.42
CA LEU A 50 -4.00 7.50 6.69
C LEU A 50 -2.97 7.28 5.60
N ILE A 51 -1.77 6.84 5.98
CA ILE A 51 -0.66 6.64 5.05
C ILE A 51 -0.16 5.20 5.12
N ILE A 52 -0.02 4.59 3.94
CA ILE A 52 0.52 3.24 3.75
C ILE A 52 1.79 3.33 2.90
N CYS A 53 2.93 2.98 3.48
CA CYS A 53 4.19 2.85 2.76
C CYS A 53 4.38 1.41 2.27
N CYS A 54 4.72 1.24 1.01
CA CYS A 54 5.08 -0.06 0.43
C CYS A 54 6.59 -0.26 0.47
N ASN A 55 7.04 -1.44 0.88
CA ASN A 55 8.46 -1.81 0.89
C ASN A 55 9.32 -0.68 1.50
N GLN A 56 10.42 -0.25 0.87
CA GLN A 56 11.33 0.76 1.43
C GLN A 56 10.79 2.19 1.46
N SER A 57 9.57 2.47 0.99
CA SER A 57 9.01 3.83 1.03
C SER A 57 8.83 4.36 2.47
N PHE A 58 8.86 3.50 3.50
CA PHE A 58 8.91 3.93 4.90
C PHE A 58 10.17 4.75 5.24
N LEU A 59 11.25 4.61 4.47
CA LEU A 59 12.47 5.40 4.69
C LEU A 59 12.25 6.89 4.37
N GLN A 60 11.32 7.18 3.46
CA GLN A 60 10.99 8.55 3.05
C GLN A 60 9.93 9.16 3.96
N LEU A 61 9.03 8.35 4.49
CA LEU A 61 8.00 8.77 5.44
C LEU A 61 7.90 7.83 6.65
N PRO A 62 8.88 7.87 7.58
CA PRO A 62 8.95 6.94 8.71
C PRO A 62 7.73 6.99 9.64
N GLN A 63 7.05 8.13 9.68
CA GLN A 63 5.86 8.38 10.47
C GLN A 63 4.56 7.84 9.86
N ALA A 64 4.60 7.24 8.65
CA ALA A 64 3.41 6.62 8.06
C ALA A 64 2.78 5.60 9.02
N GLN A 65 1.46 5.45 9.02
CA GLN A 65 0.80 4.57 10.00
C GLN A 65 0.96 3.08 9.69
N ILE A 66 1.09 2.72 8.41
CA ILE A 66 1.28 1.34 7.97
C ILE A 66 2.53 1.22 7.09
N ALA A 67 3.40 0.26 7.41
CA ALA A 67 4.38 -0.28 6.47
C ALA A 67 3.88 -1.64 5.97
N HIS A 68 3.70 -1.77 4.66
CA HIS A 68 3.28 -3.01 4.01
C HIS A 68 4.38 -3.55 3.09
N HIS A 69 4.57 -4.86 3.08
CA HIS A 69 5.47 -5.53 2.14
C HIS A 69 4.86 -6.83 1.61
N SER A 70 5.10 -7.14 0.34
CA SER A 70 4.47 -8.30 -0.28
C SER A 70 5.26 -9.58 -0.12
N ASP A 71 6.59 -9.55 -0.27
CA ASP A 71 7.41 -10.77 -0.38
C ASP A 71 8.24 -11.05 0.90
N TYR A 72 8.52 -12.33 1.11
CA TYR A 72 9.27 -12.78 2.29
C TYR A 72 10.79 -12.54 2.15
N ALA A 73 11.32 -12.53 0.93
CA ALA A 73 12.74 -12.27 0.70
C ALA A 73 13.11 -10.83 1.09
N TRP A 74 12.26 -9.88 0.72
CA TRP A 74 12.34 -8.48 1.14
C TRP A 74 12.31 -8.37 2.66
N TRP A 75 11.41 -9.07 3.34
CA TRP A 75 11.36 -9.07 4.80
C TRP A 75 12.69 -9.51 5.41
N LEU A 76 13.27 -10.63 4.96
CA LEU A 76 14.55 -11.11 5.46
C LEU A 76 15.67 -10.07 5.29
N GLN A 77 15.66 -9.35 4.17
CA GLN A 77 16.66 -8.35 3.84
C GLN A 77 16.49 -7.04 4.62
N TYR A 78 15.24 -6.57 4.82
CA TYR A 78 14.95 -5.21 5.28
C TYR A 78 14.32 -5.13 6.67
N GLN A 79 13.94 -6.23 7.31
CA GLN A 79 13.29 -6.20 8.62
C GLN A 79 14.08 -5.42 9.69
N ALA A 80 15.41 -5.51 9.69
CA ALA A 80 16.23 -4.82 10.68
C ALA A 80 16.15 -3.29 10.50
N THR A 81 16.26 -2.80 9.26
CA THR A 81 16.10 -1.39 8.93
C THR A 81 14.67 -0.91 9.19
N LEU A 82 13.68 -1.70 8.80
CA LEU A 82 12.27 -1.38 9.05
C LEU A 82 12.02 -1.18 10.55
N LYS A 83 12.46 -2.11 11.40
CA LYS A 83 12.31 -2.02 12.86
C LYS A 83 13.06 -0.82 13.46
N ALA A 84 14.20 -0.45 12.88
CA ALA A 84 15.02 0.65 13.39
C ALA A 84 14.48 2.03 13.01
N SER A 85 13.79 2.14 11.87
CA SER A 85 13.42 3.44 11.30
C SER A 85 11.92 3.72 11.29
N PHE A 86 11.07 2.71 11.13
CA PHE A 86 9.62 2.91 11.06
C PHE A 86 9.05 3.29 12.44
N GLN A 87 8.26 4.37 12.47
CA GLN A 87 7.68 4.95 13.67
C GLN A 87 6.16 4.77 13.74
N GLY A 88 5.57 4.12 12.74
CA GLY A 88 4.14 3.89 12.66
C GLY A 88 3.63 2.73 13.50
N ASP A 89 2.33 2.45 13.34
CA ASP A 89 1.60 1.54 14.21
C ASP A 89 1.64 0.09 13.73
N ILE A 90 1.55 -0.14 12.42
CA ILE A 90 1.32 -1.46 11.83
C ILE A 90 2.41 -1.79 10.82
N ILE A 91 3.06 -2.94 11.02
CA ILE A 91 3.83 -3.63 9.99
C ILE A 91 2.98 -4.80 9.50
N SER A 92 2.80 -4.92 8.19
CA SER A 92 2.00 -5.99 7.59
C SER A 92 2.67 -6.59 6.37
N GLY A 93 2.38 -7.86 6.09
CA GLY A 93 2.84 -8.50 4.88
C GLY A 93 2.14 -9.82 4.62
N CYS A 94 2.28 -10.35 3.40
CA CYS A 94 1.60 -11.58 2.99
C CYS A 94 2.51 -12.74 2.56
N GLY A 95 3.83 -12.53 2.54
CA GLY A 95 4.80 -13.61 2.33
C GLY A 95 4.83 -14.16 0.90
N LEU A 96 4.52 -13.36 -0.13
CA LEU A 96 4.65 -13.79 -1.53
C LEU A 96 6.00 -14.46 -1.78
N GLY A 97 5.96 -15.54 -2.56
CA GLY A 97 7.13 -16.32 -2.92
C GLY A 97 7.63 -17.28 -1.84
N HIS A 98 7.01 -17.35 -0.65
CA HIS A 98 7.44 -18.29 0.38
C HIS A 98 6.30 -18.77 1.30
N ASN A 99 6.36 -20.03 1.78
CA ASN A 99 5.44 -20.58 2.78
C ASN A 99 5.88 -20.35 4.25
N ARG A 100 6.80 -19.40 4.50
CA ARG A 100 7.34 -19.18 5.85
C ARG A 100 6.42 -18.22 6.60
N PRO A 101 6.08 -18.51 7.87
CA PRO A 101 5.31 -17.58 8.67
C PRO A 101 6.16 -16.35 9.04
N TYR A 102 5.51 -15.21 9.20
CA TYR A 102 6.12 -14.06 9.84
C TYR A 102 6.13 -14.21 11.37
N PRO A 103 6.99 -13.47 12.09
CA PRO A 103 6.91 -13.38 13.55
C PRO A 103 5.55 -12.80 13.98
N GLU A 104 4.72 -13.61 14.64
CA GLU A 104 3.31 -13.30 14.93
C GLU A 104 3.09 -11.99 15.71
N HIS A 105 4.07 -11.59 16.51
CA HIS A 105 4.01 -10.38 17.34
C HIS A 105 4.59 -9.12 16.66
N GLU A 106 5.20 -9.25 15.49
CA GLU A 106 5.87 -8.14 14.82
C GLU A 106 5.18 -7.73 13.53
N VAL A 107 4.65 -8.71 12.79
CA VAL A 107 4.06 -8.49 11.47
C VAL A 107 2.64 -9.04 11.46
N LEU A 108 1.68 -8.20 11.08
CA LEU A 108 0.35 -8.63 10.73
C LEU A 108 0.42 -9.47 9.43
N SER A 109 0.30 -10.78 9.59
CA SER A 109 0.30 -11.70 8.45
C SER A 109 -1.06 -11.69 7.75
N LEU A 110 -1.06 -11.20 6.51
CA LEU A 110 -2.21 -11.15 5.63
C LEU A 110 -2.14 -12.30 4.62
N LYS A 111 -3.30 -12.74 4.14
CA LYS A 111 -3.43 -13.79 3.12
C LYS A 111 -3.80 -13.14 1.79
N THR A 112 -3.25 -13.66 0.71
CA THR A 112 -3.68 -13.25 -0.63
C THR A 112 -5.01 -13.91 -0.97
N VAL A 113 -5.96 -13.11 -1.46
CA VAL A 113 -7.23 -13.60 -2.00
C VAL A 113 -6.96 -14.56 -3.17
N ARG A 114 -7.65 -15.69 -3.15
CA ARG A 114 -7.67 -16.71 -4.20
C ARG A 114 -9.05 -16.74 -4.83
N ILE A 115 -9.21 -17.48 -5.94
CA ILE A 115 -10.49 -17.59 -6.64
C ILE A 115 -11.61 -18.06 -5.69
N ASP A 116 -11.32 -19.05 -4.85
CA ASP A 116 -12.22 -19.63 -3.86
C ASP A 116 -12.46 -18.73 -2.63
N THR A 117 -11.62 -17.71 -2.41
CA THR A 117 -11.76 -16.76 -1.30
C THR A 117 -12.10 -15.34 -1.75
N GLN A 118 -12.52 -15.13 -3.01
CA GLN A 118 -12.89 -13.79 -3.49
C GLN A 118 -14.04 -13.16 -2.70
N ALA A 119 -14.94 -13.98 -2.14
CA ALA A 119 -16.04 -13.50 -1.30
C ALA A 119 -15.56 -12.92 0.04
N GLU A 120 -14.34 -13.23 0.48
CA GLU A 120 -13.76 -12.69 1.72
C GLU A 120 -13.15 -11.30 1.53
N LEU A 121 -12.97 -10.86 0.29
CA LEU A 121 -12.41 -9.54 -0.01
C LEU A 121 -13.34 -8.46 0.59
N PHE A 122 -12.76 -7.58 1.42
CA PHE A 122 -13.44 -6.54 2.21
C PHE A 122 -14.34 -7.03 3.35
N HIS A 123 -14.73 -8.30 3.37
CA HIS A 123 -15.42 -8.90 4.53
C HIS A 123 -14.46 -9.27 5.66
N SER A 124 -13.22 -9.61 5.33
CA SER A 124 -12.21 -10.06 6.28
C SER A 124 -11.01 -9.13 6.31
N LEU A 125 -10.55 -8.85 7.53
CA LEU A 125 -9.35 -8.03 7.78
C LEU A 125 -8.05 -8.78 7.47
N HIS A 126 -8.13 -10.07 7.16
CA HIS A 126 -6.96 -10.93 6.96
C HIS A 126 -6.64 -11.18 5.50
N TYR A 127 -7.37 -10.58 4.56
CA TYR A 127 -7.20 -10.81 3.13
C TYR A 127 -6.83 -9.53 2.37
N VAL A 128 -5.87 -9.66 1.46
CA VAL A 128 -5.47 -8.63 0.48
C VAL A 128 -5.48 -9.22 -0.92
N TYR A 129 -5.70 -8.38 -1.92
CA TYR A 129 -5.64 -8.78 -3.32
C TYR A 129 -4.34 -8.32 -3.99
N GLY A 130 -3.82 -9.10 -4.94
CA GLY A 130 -2.72 -8.70 -5.82
C GLY A 130 -1.41 -9.46 -5.60
N ASN A 131 -0.54 -9.38 -6.61
CA ASN A 131 0.76 -10.06 -6.68
C ASN A 131 1.96 -9.10 -6.56
N ASN A 132 1.72 -7.84 -6.21
CA ASN A 132 2.74 -6.84 -5.92
C ASN A 132 2.31 -6.00 -4.71
N CYS A 133 3.30 -5.44 -4.01
CA CYS A 133 3.07 -4.69 -2.78
C CYS A 133 2.10 -3.50 -2.95
N GLY A 134 2.18 -2.78 -4.08
CA GLY A 134 1.31 -1.64 -4.35
C GLY A 134 -0.16 -2.05 -4.45
N LEU A 135 -0.48 -3.09 -5.22
CA LEU A 135 -1.85 -3.59 -5.34
C LEU A 135 -2.39 -4.16 -4.03
N GLN A 136 -1.53 -4.81 -3.23
CA GLN A 136 -1.92 -5.32 -1.92
C GLN A 136 -2.22 -4.18 -0.92
N ALA A 137 -1.38 -3.15 -0.88
CA ALA A 137 -1.62 -1.95 -0.10
C ALA A 137 -2.90 -1.23 -0.57
N PHE A 138 -3.14 -1.18 -1.89
CA PHE A 138 -4.37 -0.63 -2.45
C PHE A 138 -5.61 -1.42 -2.04
N SER A 139 -5.54 -2.76 -2.06
CA SER A 139 -6.59 -3.62 -1.52
C SER A 139 -6.79 -3.42 -0.01
N LEU A 140 -5.72 -3.24 0.75
CA LEU A 140 -5.75 -3.02 2.20
C LEU A 140 -6.44 -1.70 2.56
N ALA A 141 -6.19 -0.64 1.79
CA ALA A 141 -6.79 0.69 2.01
C ALA A 141 -8.32 0.68 2.05
N HIS A 142 -8.95 -0.27 1.33
CA HIS A 142 -10.40 -0.39 1.27
C HIS A 142 -11.03 -0.83 2.60
N LEU A 143 -10.28 -1.49 3.49
CA LEU A 143 -10.81 -1.88 4.82
C LEU A 143 -11.16 -0.67 5.69
N PHE A 144 -10.55 0.50 5.42
CA PHE A 144 -10.82 1.75 6.11
C PHE A 144 -12.01 2.52 5.51
N GLN A 145 -12.60 2.04 4.41
CA GLN A 145 -13.72 2.65 3.70
C GLN A 145 -13.54 4.16 3.46
N PRO A 146 -12.41 4.59 2.87
CA PRO A 146 -12.12 6.01 2.75
C PRO A 146 -12.97 6.69 1.68
N GLN A 147 -13.02 8.01 1.70
CA GLN A 147 -13.64 8.75 0.59
C GLN A 147 -12.75 8.71 -0.66
N ARG A 148 -11.43 8.85 -0.46
CA ARG A 148 -10.44 8.93 -1.55
C ARG A 148 -9.18 8.13 -1.23
N ILE A 149 -8.62 7.54 -2.28
CA ILE A 149 -7.33 6.85 -2.25
C ILE A 149 -6.39 7.53 -3.25
N TRP A 150 -5.23 7.94 -2.77
CA TRP A 150 -4.18 8.64 -3.53
C TRP A 150 -3.00 7.69 -3.75
N LEU A 151 -2.67 7.45 -5.02
CA LEU A 151 -1.60 6.54 -5.42
C LEU A 151 -0.36 7.35 -5.81
N MET A 152 0.72 7.22 -5.04
CA MET A 152 2.02 7.86 -5.28
C MET A 152 3.07 6.80 -5.65
N GLY A 153 3.87 7.03 -6.69
CA GLY A 153 4.92 6.08 -7.11
C GLY A 153 4.37 4.82 -7.81
N TYR A 154 3.20 4.90 -8.43
CA TYR A 154 2.58 3.81 -9.19
C TYR A 154 2.92 3.95 -10.67
N ASP A 155 4.19 3.86 -11.04
CA ASP A 155 4.65 4.29 -12.36
C ASP A 155 4.49 3.22 -13.44
N PHE A 156 4.78 1.95 -13.09
CA PHE A 156 4.82 0.82 -14.04
C PHE A 156 5.63 1.10 -15.30
N GLN A 157 6.65 1.94 -15.15
CA GLN A 157 7.64 2.28 -16.16
C GLN A 157 8.92 2.75 -15.47
N ALA A 158 10.03 2.71 -16.20
CA ALA A 158 11.26 3.33 -15.75
C ALA A 158 11.21 4.85 -16.00
N GLN A 159 11.74 5.63 -15.08
CA GLN A 159 12.02 7.05 -15.28
C GLN A 159 13.52 7.26 -15.03
N GLN A 160 14.21 7.87 -16.00
CA GLN A 160 15.65 8.16 -15.91
C GLN A 160 16.50 6.93 -15.52
N GLY A 161 16.16 5.75 -16.04
CA GLY A 161 16.86 4.50 -15.76
C GLY A 161 16.60 3.91 -14.37
N GLN A 162 15.54 4.36 -13.69
CA GLN A 162 15.12 3.85 -12.38
C GLN A 162 13.68 3.36 -12.43
N THR A 163 13.39 2.25 -11.77
CA THR A 163 12.02 1.75 -11.53
C THR A 163 11.59 1.90 -10.09
N HIS A 164 12.53 2.25 -9.20
CA HIS A 164 12.27 2.54 -7.79
C HIS A 164 13.02 3.80 -7.35
N ALA A 165 12.39 4.63 -6.52
CA ALA A 165 12.93 5.90 -6.02
C ALA A 165 14.14 5.74 -5.08
N TYR A 166 14.29 4.56 -4.47
CA TYR A 166 15.29 4.28 -3.44
C TYR A 166 16.43 3.36 -3.92
N GLN A 167 16.49 3.04 -5.21
CA GLN A 167 17.53 2.14 -5.74
C GLN A 167 17.99 2.55 -7.13
N HIS A 168 19.30 2.70 -7.30
CA HIS A 168 19.92 2.68 -8.62
C HIS A 168 20.02 1.24 -9.10
N GLN A 169 19.49 0.98 -10.29
CA GLN A 169 19.36 -0.36 -10.83
C GLN A 169 20.33 -0.58 -11.97
N GLN A 170 20.87 -1.79 -12.03
CA GLN A 170 21.68 -2.19 -13.18
C GLN A 170 20.75 -2.45 -14.38
N PRO A 171 21.20 -2.25 -15.64
CA PRO A 171 20.36 -2.42 -16.82
C PRO A 171 19.65 -3.79 -16.92
N GLN A 172 20.29 -4.86 -16.43
CA GLN A 172 19.70 -6.20 -16.42
C GLN A 172 18.51 -6.33 -15.46
N GLU A 173 18.52 -5.60 -14.35
CA GLU A 173 17.43 -5.57 -13.37
C GLU A 173 16.22 -4.83 -13.96
N LEU A 174 16.45 -3.72 -14.69
CA LEU A 174 15.39 -2.97 -15.38
C LEU A 174 14.61 -3.87 -16.34
N ALA A 175 15.32 -4.59 -17.21
CA ALA A 175 14.71 -5.51 -18.17
C ALA A 175 13.97 -6.69 -17.48
N HIS A 176 14.35 -7.03 -16.25
CA HIS A 176 13.61 -8.02 -15.46
C HIS A 176 12.26 -7.45 -14.99
N PHE A 177 12.24 -6.24 -14.41
CA PHE A 177 11.01 -5.61 -13.91
C PHE A 177 10.01 -5.30 -15.03
N GLU A 178 10.50 -4.83 -16.18
CA GLU A 178 9.71 -4.53 -17.38
C GLU A 178 8.78 -5.68 -17.80
N LYS A 179 9.25 -6.92 -17.66
CA LYS A 179 8.49 -8.13 -18.02
C LYS A 179 7.23 -8.30 -17.17
N PHE A 180 7.19 -7.75 -15.96
CA PHE A 180 6.08 -7.91 -15.04
C PHE A 180 5.06 -6.77 -15.10
N TRP A 181 5.41 -5.60 -15.67
CA TRP A 181 4.48 -4.46 -15.68
C TRP A 181 3.15 -4.78 -16.36
N GLY A 182 3.18 -5.46 -17.52
CA GLY A 182 1.95 -5.86 -18.21
C GLY A 182 1.06 -6.77 -17.36
N LEU A 183 1.67 -7.69 -16.60
CA LEU A 183 0.95 -8.56 -15.67
C LEU A 183 0.33 -7.74 -14.52
N PHE A 184 1.11 -6.85 -13.91
CA PHE A 184 0.61 -6.03 -12.81
C PHE A 184 -0.51 -5.10 -13.25
N LEU A 185 -0.36 -4.41 -14.39
CA LEU A 185 -1.41 -3.55 -14.95
C LEU A 185 -2.70 -4.33 -15.19
N LYS A 186 -2.61 -5.57 -15.68
CA LYS A 186 -3.77 -6.46 -15.84
C LYS A 186 -4.40 -6.81 -14.50
N ASP A 187 -3.61 -7.05 -13.45
CA ASP A 187 -4.14 -7.33 -12.12
C ASP A 187 -4.81 -6.12 -11.47
N PHE A 188 -4.35 -4.89 -11.74
CA PHE A 188 -5.08 -3.68 -11.35
C PHE A 188 -6.43 -3.60 -12.06
N GLN A 189 -6.49 -3.91 -13.36
CA GLN A 189 -7.76 -3.98 -14.09
C GLN A 189 -8.69 -5.04 -13.50
N HIS A 190 -8.19 -6.25 -13.21
CA HIS A 190 -9.00 -7.30 -12.60
C HIS A 190 -9.52 -6.87 -11.21
N PHE A 191 -8.67 -6.26 -10.40
CA PHE A 191 -9.05 -5.76 -9.08
C PHE A 191 -10.13 -4.67 -9.18
N GLU A 192 -10.04 -3.78 -10.17
CA GLU A 192 -11.04 -2.75 -10.42
C GLU A 192 -12.42 -3.34 -10.70
N HIS A 193 -12.49 -4.32 -11.62
CA HIS A 193 -13.74 -5.03 -11.90
C HIS A 193 -14.27 -5.75 -10.65
N LEU A 194 -13.38 -6.38 -9.90
CA LEU A 194 -13.75 -7.09 -8.68
C LEU A 194 -14.32 -6.13 -7.64
N ARG A 195 -13.63 -5.03 -7.31
CA ARG A 195 -14.06 -4.09 -6.28
C ARG A 195 -15.39 -3.43 -6.65
N GLN A 196 -15.60 -3.05 -7.91
CA GLN A 196 -16.88 -2.48 -8.36
C GLN A 196 -18.05 -3.45 -8.14
N ARG A 197 -17.82 -4.74 -8.41
CA ARG A 197 -18.82 -5.80 -8.26
C ARG A 197 -19.12 -6.11 -6.79
N VAL A 198 -18.11 -6.21 -5.93
CA VAL A 198 -18.30 -6.68 -4.54
C VAL A 198 -18.58 -5.56 -3.54
N TRP A 199 -18.19 -4.32 -3.84
CA TRP A 199 -18.21 -3.25 -2.84
C TRP A 199 -19.60 -3.00 -2.25
N HIS A 200 -20.61 -2.83 -3.10
CA HIS A 200 -21.96 -2.51 -2.63
C HIS A 200 -22.64 -3.68 -1.91
N SER A 201 -22.21 -4.93 -2.14
CA SER A 201 -22.69 -6.06 -1.33
C SER A 201 -22.06 -6.07 0.06
N VAL A 202 -20.80 -5.66 0.20
CA VAL A 202 -20.10 -5.61 1.50
C VAL A 202 -20.50 -4.35 2.29
N HIS A 203 -20.57 -3.21 1.61
CA HIS A 203 -20.76 -1.88 2.18
C HIS A 203 -21.94 -1.14 1.52
N PRO A 204 -23.20 -1.62 1.70
CA PRO A 204 -24.36 -1.11 0.96
C PRO A 204 -24.70 0.37 1.22
N LYS A 205 -24.14 0.96 2.28
CA LYS A 205 -24.37 2.36 2.67
C LYS A 205 -23.22 3.30 2.31
N HIS A 206 -22.13 2.79 1.72
CA HIS A 206 -20.94 3.57 1.44
C HIS A 206 -20.62 3.54 -0.04
N GLN A 207 -20.27 4.72 -0.58
CA GLN A 207 -19.78 4.82 -1.94
C GLN A 207 -18.42 4.13 -2.06
N LEU A 208 -18.17 3.56 -3.24
CA LEU A 208 -16.85 3.04 -3.58
C LEU A 208 -15.84 4.20 -3.54
N PRO A 209 -14.66 4.05 -2.90
CA PRO A 209 -13.68 5.12 -2.82
C PRO A 209 -13.25 5.59 -4.20
N GLN A 210 -13.12 6.91 -4.34
CA GLN A 210 -12.50 7.52 -5.51
C GLN A 210 -11.00 7.27 -5.48
N VAL A 211 -10.39 7.03 -6.65
CA VAL A 211 -8.98 6.65 -6.74
C VAL A 211 -8.29 7.59 -7.71
N PHE A 212 -7.15 8.13 -7.29
CA PHE A 212 -6.35 9.07 -8.07
C PHE A 212 -4.92 8.58 -8.20
N ASN A 213 -4.36 8.60 -9.40
CA ASN A 213 -2.94 8.40 -9.64
C ASN A 213 -2.23 9.75 -9.70
N LEU A 214 -1.35 10.03 -8.75
CA LEU A 214 -0.68 11.32 -8.64
C LEU A 214 0.34 11.57 -9.77
N ASN A 215 0.73 10.52 -10.51
CA ASN A 215 1.60 10.66 -11.67
C ASN A 215 0.79 10.60 -12.98
N PRO A 216 0.59 11.74 -13.69
CA PRO A 216 -0.13 11.75 -14.98
C PRO A 216 0.61 10.98 -16.08
N ASP A 217 1.92 10.84 -15.97
CA ASP A 217 2.75 10.17 -16.96
C ASP A 217 2.85 8.65 -16.72
N SER A 218 2.35 8.15 -15.59
CA SER A 218 2.37 6.71 -15.24
C SER A 218 1.76 5.81 -16.33
N ALA A 219 2.28 4.59 -16.49
CA ALA A 219 1.66 3.58 -17.35
C ALA A 219 0.34 3.02 -16.77
N LEU A 220 0.07 3.21 -15.47
CA LEU A 220 -1.22 2.89 -14.84
C LEU A 220 -2.24 4.00 -15.14
N LYS A 221 -2.84 3.93 -16.34
CA LYS A 221 -3.85 4.88 -16.85
C LYS A 221 -5.28 4.64 -16.34
N LEU A 222 -5.48 3.61 -15.53
CA LEU A 222 -6.81 3.20 -15.03
C LEU A 222 -7.44 4.25 -14.12
N TYR A 223 -6.62 5.02 -13.40
CA TYR A 223 -7.06 6.04 -12.46
C TYR A 223 -6.63 7.42 -12.96
N PRO A 224 -7.52 8.42 -12.92
CA PRO A 224 -7.18 9.76 -13.35
C PRO A 224 -6.17 10.40 -12.40
N SER A 225 -5.39 11.34 -12.93
CA SER A 225 -4.69 12.31 -12.08
C SER A 225 -5.63 13.41 -11.63
N PRO A 226 -5.46 13.93 -10.40
CA PRO A 226 -6.33 14.98 -9.91
C PRO A 226 -6.04 16.30 -10.63
N LEU A 227 -7.06 17.14 -10.78
CA LEU A 227 -6.89 18.51 -11.30
C LEU A 227 -6.13 19.40 -10.31
N GLU A 228 -6.33 19.17 -9.01
CA GLU A 228 -5.69 19.88 -7.93
C GLU A 228 -5.13 18.89 -6.91
N LEU A 229 -3.92 19.14 -6.41
CA LEU A 229 -3.35 18.34 -5.33
C LEU A 229 -4.13 18.57 -4.03
N PRO A 230 -4.26 17.54 -3.17
CA PRO A 230 -4.84 17.75 -1.85
C PRO A 230 -3.99 18.73 -1.05
N HIS A 231 -4.63 19.55 -0.22
CA HIS A 231 -3.99 20.62 0.56
C HIS A 231 -2.82 20.18 1.46
N TRP A 232 -2.69 18.88 1.76
CA TRP A 232 -1.60 18.30 2.54
C TRP A 232 -0.42 17.83 1.68
N LEU A 233 -0.46 18.03 0.37
CA LEU A 233 0.56 17.61 -0.59
C LEU A 233 0.99 18.77 -1.48
N SER A 234 2.30 18.98 -1.58
CA SER A 234 2.92 19.90 -2.54
C SER A 234 3.96 19.19 -3.40
N LEU A 235 4.27 19.82 -4.54
CA LEU A 235 5.45 19.48 -5.33
C LEU A 235 6.69 20.13 -4.71
N HIS A 236 7.87 19.58 -4.99
CA HIS A 236 9.09 20.31 -4.71
C HIS A 236 9.13 21.63 -5.51
N ALA A 237 9.63 22.69 -4.87
CA ALA A 237 9.96 23.91 -5.58
C ALA A 237 11.07 23.59 -6.60
N THR A 238 10.79 23.80 -7.88
CA THR A 238 11.77 23.71 -8.98
C THR A 238 12.75 24.86 -8.93
#